data_AF-A0A1H3ENH0-F1
#
_entry.id   AF-A0A1H3ENH0-F1
#
_cell.length_a   1.000
_cell.length_b   1.000
_cell.length_c   1.000
_cell.angle_alpha   90.00
_cell.angle_beta   90.00
_cell.angle_gamma   90.00
#
_symmetry.space_group_name_H-M   'P 1'
#
loop_
_entity.id
_entity.type
_entity.pdbx_description
1 polymer ?
#
loop_
_entity_poly.entity_id
_entity_poly.type
_entity_poly.pdbx_seq_one_letter_code
_entity_poly.pdbx_strand_id
1 'polypeptide(L)' 'MPEPHRLIASHCEDVIGRRLIVLDGMPGNRAELYPKDLRALARQLIQIANDADQGATGLITYPDDLSVNVHQEAP' A
#
# COMPACT_ATOMS: atom_id res chain seq x y z
N MET A 1 -8.00 18.69 2.09
CA MET A 1 -6.76 17.93 2.34
C MET A 1 -6.95 16.55 1.76
N PRO A 2 -6.06 16.01 0.90
CA PRO A 2 -6.12 14.59 0.58
C PRO A 2 -5.70 13.80 1.82
N GLU A 3 -6.55 12.89 2.28
CA GLU A 3 -6.24 12.01 3.40
C GLU A 3 -5.05 11.10 3.04
N PRO A 4 -4.19 10.72 4.01
CA PRO A 4 -3.14 9.75 3.77
C PRO A 4 -3.76 8.45 3.24
N HIS A 5 -3.32 8.03 2.06
CA HIS A 5 -3.88 6.89 1.34
C HIS A 5 -3.46 5.57 2.02
N ARG A 6 -4.17 5.21 3.10
CA ARG A 6 -3.96 3.96 3.81
C ARG A 6 -4.21 2.77 2.86
N LEU A 7 -3.16 2.01 2.57
CA LEU A 7 -3.25 0.79 1.78
C LEU A 7 -3.82 -0.37 2.60
N ILE A 8 -4.89 -0.94 2.07
CA ILE A 8 -5.54 -2.12 2.63
C ILE A 8 -5.40 -3.23 1.60
N ALA A 9 -4.90 -4.39 2.03
CA ALA A 9 -4.78 -5.56 1.17
C ALA A 9 -5.68 -6.69 1.67
N SER A 10 -6.50 -7.23 0.78
CA SER A 10 -7.23 -8.47 1.00
C SER A 10 -6.46 -9.61 0.33
N HIS A 11 -5.95 -10.53 1.13
CA HIS A 11 -5.26 -11.72 0.69
C HIS A 11 -6.27 -12.86 0.53
N CYS A 12 -6.45 -13.33 -0.69
CA CYS A 12 -7.44 -14.33 -1.04
C CYS A 12 -6.89 -15.33 -2.07
N GLU A 13 -7.74 -16.28 -2.45
CA GLU A 13 -7.45 -17.21 -3.54
C GLU A 13 -8.40 -16.93 -4.70
N ASP A 14 -7.90 -17.11 -5.92
CA ASP A 14 -8.73 -17.12 -7.13
C ASP A 14 -9.55 -18.43 -7.23
N VAL A 15 -10.36 -18.52 -8.28
CA VAL A 15 -11.25 -19.67 -8.51
C VAL A 15 -10.52 -21.01 -8.74
N ILE A 16 -9.20 -20.98 -8.95
CA ILE A 16 -8.35 -22.16 -9.13
C ILE A 16 -7.35 -22.35 -7.97
N GLY A 17 -7.53 -21.62 -6.86
CA GLY A 17 -6.71 -21.76 -5.65
C GLY A 17 -5.37 -21.03 -5.71
N ARG A 18 -5.15 -20.11 -6.65
CA ARG A 18 -3.94 -19.28 -6.69
C ARG A 18 -4.09 -18.06 -5.81
N ARG A 19 -3.01 -17.70 -5.13
CA ARG A 19 -2.98 -16.50 -4.29
C ARG A 19 -3.22 -15.25 -5.12
N LEU A 20 -4.13 -14.43 -4.63
CA LEU A 20 -4.57 -13.18 -5.22
C LEU A 20 -4.58 -12.10 -4.13
N ILE A 21 -4.21 -10.89 -4.51
CA ILE A 21 -4.24 -9.73 -3.62
C ILE A 21 -5.16 -8.69 -4.24
N VAL A 22 -6.15 -8.24 -3.48
CA VAL A 22 -6.98 -7.09 -3.83
C VAL A 22 -6.50 -5.90 -3.01
N LEU A 23 -6.14 -4.80 -3.69
CA LEU A 23 -5.62 -3.59 -3.06
C LEU A 23 -6.66 -2.47 -3.10
N ASP A 24 -6.96 -1.90 -1.94
CA ASP A 24 -7.70 -0.66 -1.77
C ASP A 24 -6.77 0.45 -1.30
N GLY A 25 -7.03 1.68 -1.73
CA GLY A 25 -6.22 2.85 -1.37
C GLY A 25 -5.00 3.09 -2.27
N MET A 26 -4.89 2.40 -3.41
CA MET A 26 -3.85 2.72 -4.40
C MET A 26 -4.02 4.14 -4.96
N PRO A 27 -2.91 4.86 -5.20
CA PRO A 27 -2.97 6.13 -5.92
C PRO A 27 -3.64 5.93 -7.28
N GLY A 28 -4.61 6.80 -7.60
CA GLY A 28 -5.39 6.72 -8.83
C GLY A 28 -4.59 7.03 -10.10
N ASN A 29 -5.26 6.97 -11.24
CA ASN A 29 -4.63 7.29 -12.53
C ASN A 29 -4.07 8.72 -12.53
N ARG A 30 -2.79 8.85 -12.91
CA ARG A 30 -1.99 10.10 -12.91
C ARG A 30 -1.70 10.68 -11.52
N ALA A 31 -1.52 9.85 -10.49
CA ALA A 31 -0.99 10.33 -9.22
C ALA A 31 0.42 10.92 -9.38
N GLU A 32 0.60 12.15 -8.89
CA GLU A 32 1.90 12.79 -8.79
C GLU A 32 2.53 12.43 -7.45
N LEU A 33 3.66 11.71 -7.49
CA LEU A 33 4.38 11.26 -6.30
C LEU A 33 5.83 11.74 -6.38
N TYR A 34 6.36 12.23 -5.26
CA TYR A 34 7.79 12.47 -5.19
C TYR A 34 8.56 11.15 -5.21
N PRO A 35 9.84 11.14 -5.66
CA PRO A 35 10.65 9.93 -5.68
C PRO A 35 10.77 9.21 -4.33
N LYS A 36 10.66 9.93 -3.20
CA LYS A 36 10.67 9.32 -1.86
C LYS A 36 9.39 8.54 -1.59
N ASP A 37 8.24 9.11 -1.96
CA ASP A 37 6.91 8.55 -1.73
C ASP A 37 6.69 7.33 -2.63
N LEU A 38 7.16 7.41 -3.88
CA LEU A 38 7.16 6.26 -4.80
C LEU A 38 7.97 5.08 -4.25
N ARG A 39 9.12 5.33 -3.61
CA ARG A 39 9.93 4.27 -2.99
C ARG A 39 9.28 3.70 -1.73
N ALA A 40 8.60 4.52 -0.93
CA ALA A 40 7.83 4.05 0.22
C ALA A 40 6.70 3.13 -0.23
N LEU A 41 5.91 3.56 -1.21
CA LEU A 41 4.85 2.76 -1.83
C LEU A 41 5.38 1.43 -2.39
N ALA A 42 6.47 1.47 -3.17
CA ALA A 42 7.05 0.25 -3.74
C ALA A 42 7.49 -0.76 -2.67
N ARG A 43 8.12 -0.29 -1.58
CA ARG A 43 8.51 -1.16 -0.45
C ARG A 43 7.28 -1.81 0.20
N GLN A 44 6.21 -1.05 0.37
CA GLN A 44 4.96 -1.55 0.96
C GLN A 44 4.30 -2.61 0.06
N LEU A 45 4.27 -2.38 -1.26
CA LEU A 45 3.75 -3.36 -2.23
C LEU A 45 4.57 -4.65 -2.24
N ILE A 46 5.90 -4.54 -2.14
CA ILE A 46 6.79 -5.70 -2.01
C ILE A 46 6.47 -6.49 -0.72
N GLN A 47 6.25 -5.79 0.40
CA GLN A 47 5.88 -6.47 1.64
C GLN A 47 4.55 -7.22 1.52
N ILE A 48 3.54 -6.61 0.90
CA ILE A 48 2.24 -7.26 0.67
C ILE A 48 2.40 -8.53 -0.17
N ALA A 49 3.19 -8.48 -1.25
CA ALA A 49 3.45 -9.66 -2.08
C ALA A 49 4.17 -10.76 -1.28
N ASN A 50 5.20 -10.40 -0.50
CA ASN A 50 5.94 -11.34 0.34
C ASN A 50 5.04 -12.01 1.38
N ASP A 51 4.11 -11.28 2.00
CA ASP A 51 3.17 -11.82 2.98
C ASP A 51 2.24 -12.85 2.32
N ALA A 52 1.73 -12.55 1.13
CA ALA A 52 0.94 -13.51 0.35
C ALA A 52 1.77 -14.76 0.05
N ASP A 53 3.02 -14.60 -0.39
CA ASP A 53 3.95 -15.71 -0.65
C ASP A 53 4.25 -16.55 0.61
N GLN A 54 4.17 -15.95 1.79
CA GLN A 54 4.31 -16.63 3.08
C GLN A 54 3.00 -17.24 3.61
N GLY A 55 1.88 -17.06 2.90
CA GLY A 55 0.59 -17.64 3.25
C GLY A 55 -0.32 -16.76 4.10
N ALA A 56 -0.12 -15.44 4.09
CA ALA A 56 -1.07 -14.51 4.65
C ALA A 56 -2.46 -14.66 4.00
N THR A 57 -3.52 -14.54 4.79
CA THR A 57 -4.91 -14.63 4.33
C THR A 57 -5.77 -13.58 5.04
N GLY A 58 -6.86 -13.18 4.41
CA GLY A 58 -7.80 -12.21 4.96
C GLY A 58 -7.36 -10.75 4.78
N LEU A 59 -8.02 -9.84 5.51
CA LEU A 59 -7.79 -8.41 5.41
C LEU A 59 -6.62 -8.00 6.30
N ILE A 60 -5.55 -7.46 5.70
CA ILE A 60 -4.40 -6.92 6.41
C ILE A 60 -4.26 -5.45 6.07
N THR A 61 -4.10 -4.63 7.10
CA THR A 61 -3.83 -3.21 6.91
C THR A 61 -2.35 -2.92 7.08
N TYR A 62 -1.77 -2.26 6.09
CA TYR A 62 -0.36 -1.91 6.10
C TYR A 62 -0.22 -0.45 6.53
N PRO A 63 0.71 -0.15 7.46
CA PRO A 63 0.93 1.22 7.90
C PRO A 63 1.38 2.08 6.73
N ASP A 64 0.89 3.31 6.71
CA ASP A 64 1.22 4.30 5.69
C ASP A 64 2.62 4.88 5.98
N ASP A 65 3.65 4.41 5.26
CA ASP A 65 4.99 5.02 5.32
C ASP A 65 5.04 6.36 4.54
N LEU A 66 3.95 6.71 3.84
CA LEU A 66 3.79 7.94 3.05
C LEU A 66 3.52 9.19 3.93
N SER A 67 3.28 9.02 5.23
CA SER A 67 2.87 10.09 6.15
C SER A 67 4.00 11.00 6.67
N VAL A 68 5.24 10.88 6.19
CA VAL A 68 6.36 11.76 6.63
C VAL A 68 6.62 12.93 5.68
N ASN A 69 5.64 13.84 5.54
CA ASN A 69 5.90 15.25 5.24
C ASN A 69 4.68 16.16 5.46
N VAL A 70 4.17 16.24 6.69
CA VAL A 70 3.50 17.48 7.10
C VAL A 70 4.57 18.58 7.10
N HIS A 71 4.43 19.56 6.21
CA HIS A 71 5.24 20.77 6.24
C HIS A 71 5.19 21.36 7.65
N GLN A 72 6.28 21.22 8.41
CA GLN A 72 6.56 22.14 9.50
C GLN A 72 6.93 23.47 8.84
N GLU A 73 5.95 24.34 8.65
CA GLU A 73 6.17 25.77 8.49
C GLU A 73 6.96 26.24 9.73
N ALA A 74 8.16 26.75 9.49
CA ALA A 74 8.97 27.41 10.50
C ALA A 74 8.39 28.80 10.80
N PRO A 75 8.38 29.25 12.07
CA PRO A 75 8.21 30.67 12.39
C PRO A 75 9.45 31.51 12.01
#